data_AF-A0A4T0FJR8-F1
#
_entry.id   AF-A0A4T0FJR8-F1
#
_cell.length_a   1.000
_cell.length_b   1.000
_cell.length_c   1.000
_cell.angle_alpha   90.00
_cell.angle_beta   90.00
_cell.angle_gamma   90.00
#
_symmetry.space_group_name_H-M   'P 1'
#
loop_
_entity.id
_entity.type
_entity.pdbx_description
1 polymer ?
#
loop_
_entity_poly.entity_id
_entity_poly.type
_entity_poly.pdbx_seq_one_letter_code
_entity_poly.pdbx_strand_id
1 'polypeptide(L)'
;MSSITERAASKSPWDTDVTFLTQSFKRSQLNDLLMGPDDGVQATLSALWNNTTHNLITEYRRRIGNLDRSDKQSKVFYERKRVLQHFHSFLSKEKRFYIDVINRTISLYALDDYKYTVNAIDSQKEENHSNDMDVDGDDDDDVGRADVSLDYSNTVAEEGTFDKDTRVWIVYRCLIYIGDLLRYRELYNEDKGRPKAGQHVRDNGKRRIYTQTLACYKIAKSVKPNEALHFNNMAVVSSYNDDNLGTLYYYYRCITTSRAPKQPQQLARSNITSILNKALDDSKKDSTEGGDYNIFITQLIRTQAMLYLNRDDIQTVTKLVSSSSRLFKKLVDSDTLNAETISRVITVSISLYHHLRTYRQIDVAGSNMSTEVRKSAAHKHLIRLITHLMRSVRNSIEEVVIDDDSASDDIRLSQLLTTSLRRSLPALRLSMHWLISNIDHHLKAKANSKSNSIPEFWSEMDKFKDTIADKFSDMHFEKCPYEFSEDEEYFEFEAVKRCKFYINEVSAEEARNMRRERHPNEEQFARITDVFGLLDKAVSING
;
A
#
# COMPACT_ATOMS: atom_id res chain seq x y z
N MET A 1 17.01 -22.11 31.00
CA MET A 1 17.25 -20.65 31.04
C MET A 1 15.91 -19.96 30.91
N SER A 2 15.58 -19.02 31.79
CA SER A 2 14.34 -18.24 31.67
C SER A 2 14.40 -17.39 30.40
N SER A 3 13.31 -17.37 29.63
CA SER A 3 13.25 -16.61 28.37
C SER A 3 13.40 -15.10 28.63
N ILE A 4 13.94 -14.34 27.66
CA ILE A 4 14.04 -12.87 27.74
C ILE A 4 12.69 -12.26 28.14
N THR A 5 11.60 -12.81 27.59
CA THR A 5 10.22 -12.42 27.87
C THR A 5 9.82 -12.61 29.34
N GLU A 6 10.11 -13.77 29.94
CA GLU A 6 9.82 -14.04 31.36
C GLU A 6 10.58 -13.09 32.29
N ARG A 7 11.85 -12.81 31.99
CA ARG A 7 12.66 -11.87 32.78
C ARG A 7 12.17 -10.43 32.61
N ALA A 8 11.81 -10.01 31.40
CA ALA A 8 11.22 -8.70 31.14
C ALA A 8 9.87 -8.52 31.85
N ALA A 9 9.05 -9.59 31.94
CA ALA A 9 7.78 -9.58 32.65
C ALA A 9 7.94 -9.48 34.17
N SER A 10 8.94 -10.17 34.75
CA SER A 10 9.19 -10.20 36.20
C SER A 10 9.93 -8.97 36.73
N LYS A 11 10.87 -8.40 35.96
CA LYS A 11 11.64 -7.21 36.34
C LYS A 11 11.13 -5.97 35.61
N SER A 12 11.90 -5.47 34.64
CA SER A 12 11.54 -4.40 33.70
C SER A 12 12.24 -4.64 32.36
N PRO A 13 11.66 -4.20 31.22
CA PRO A 13 12.31 -4.29 29.92
C PRO A 13 13.70 -3.62 29.83
N TRP A 14 13.92 -2.59 30.64
CA TRP A 14 15.18 -1.83 30.72
C TRP A 14 16.08 -2.27 31.88
N ASP A 15 15.77 -3.40 32.54
CA ASP A 15 16.66 -3.97 33.56
C ASP A 15 18.00 -4.40 32.95
N THR A 16 19.08 -4.26 33.70
CA THR A 16 20.44 -4.58 33.23
C THR A 16 20.57 -6.04 32.78
N ASP A 17 19.93 -6.99 33.49
CA ASP A 17 19.99 -8.40 33.12
C ASP A 17 19.23 -8.68 31.82
N VAL A 18 18.10 -8.00 31.62
CA VAL A 18 17.29 -8.12 30.40
C VAL A 18 18.05 -7.53 29.21
N THR A 19 18.69 -6.39 29.41
CA THR A 19 19.53 -5.71 28.41
C THR A 19 20.71 -6.60 28.01
N PHE A 20 21.44 -7.15 28.99
CA PHE A 20 22.56 -8.05 28.76
C PHE A 20 22.16 -9.31 28.00
N LEU A 21 21.07 -9.99 28.41
CA LEU A 21 20.57 -11.16 27.69
C LEU A 21 20.16 -10.83 26.25
N THR A 22 19.52 -9.67 26.07
CA THR A 22 19.08 -9.22 24.75
C THR A 22 20.28 -8.98 23.84
N GLN A 23 21.30 -8.27 24.32
CA GLN A 23 22.53 -8.02 23.57
C GLN A 23 23.30 -9.31 23.25
N SER A 24 23.42 -10.21 24.22
CA SER A 24 24.06 -11.52 24.04
C SER A 24 23.34 -12.37 22.98
N PHE A 25 22.00 -12.42 23.04
CA PHE A 25 21.20 -13.12 22.04
C PHE A 25 21.34 -12.50 20.64
N LYS A 26 21.29 -11.16 20.54
CA LYS A 26 21.50 -10.44 19.27
C LYS A 26 22.86 -10.73 18.66
N ARG A 27 23.93 -10.74 19.47
CA ARG A 27 25.29 -11.02 19.01
C ARG A 27 25.40 -12.43 18.43
N SER A 28 24.84 -13.43 19.12
CA SER A 28 24.83 -14.82 18.63
C SER A 28 24.07 -14.93 17.30
N GLN A 29 22.86 -14.40 17.24
CA GLN A 29 22.00 -14.51 16.05
C GLN A 29 22.54 -13.70 14.86
N LEU A 30 23.24 -12.59 15.09
CA LEU A 30 23.79 -11.77 14.01
C LEU A 30 24.87 -12.51 13.22
N ASN A 31 25.69 -13.32 13.91
CA ASN A 31 26.67 -14.16 13.25
C ASN A 31 25.99 -15.21 12.36
N ASP A 32 25.00 -15.91 12.90
CA ASP A 32 24.23 -16.92 12.16
C ASP A 32 23.45 -16.29 10.99
N LEU A 33 22.97 -15.05 11.14
CA LEU A 33 22.26 -14.34 10.11
C LEU A 33 23.17 -13.93 8.94
N LEU A 34 24.36 -13.41 9.24
CA LEU A 34 25.27 -12.84 8.25
C LEU A 34 26.24 -13.85 7.65
N MET A 35 26.55 -14.96 8.34
CA MET A 35 27.52 -15.97 7.87
C MET A 35 26.92 -17.37 7.78
N GLY A 36 25.69 -17.57 8.27
CA GLY A 36 25.03 -18.87 8.23
C GLY A 36 24.44 -19.21 6.85
N PRO A 37 23.99 -20.48 6.70
CA PRO A 37 23.43 -20.97 5.46
C PRO A 37 22.09 -20.29 5.12
N ASP A 38 21.78 -20.20 3.83
CA ASP A 38 20.62 -19.44 3.32
C ASP A 38 19.27 -19.96 3.85
N ASP A 39 19.15 -21.27 4.08
CA ASP A 39 17.94 -21.93 4.59
C ASP A 39 17.57 -21.49 6.03
N GLY A 40 18.57 -21.09 6.83
CA GLY A 40 18.38 -20.62 8.20
C GLY A 40 18.04 -19.12 8.30
N VAL A 41 18.36 -18.31 7.29
CA VAL A 41 18.30 -16.84 7.36
C VAL A 41 16.93 -16.32 7.80
N GLN A 42 15.86 -16.83 7.19
CA GLN A 42 14.51 -16.35 7.49
C GLN A 42 14.07 -16.66 8.92
N ALA A 43 14.39 -17.87 9.40
CA ALA A 43 14.10 -18.30 10.75
C ALA A 43 14.90 -17.50 11.79
N THR A 44 16.20 -17.32 11.55
CA THR A 44 17.10 -16.54 12.41
C THR A 44 16.65 -15.09 12.52
N LEU A 45 16.36 -14.41 11.41
CA LEU A 45 15.90 -13.02 11.44
C LEU A 45 14.53 -12.88 12.13
N SER A 46 13.62 -13.82 11.90
CA SER A 46 12.32 -13.84 12.57
C SER A 46 12.46 -14.09 14.08
N ALA A 47 13.34 -14.99 14.49
CA ALA A 47 13.64 -15.27 15.89
C ALA A 47 14.29 -14.05 16.57
N LEU A 48 15.22 -13.38 15.89
CA LEU A 48 15.84 -12.13 16.33
C LEU A 48 14.77 -11.07 16.65
N TRP A 49 13.89 -10.78 15.70
CA TRP A 49 12.79 -9.82 15.90
C TRP A 49 11.84 -10.24 17.01
N ASN A 50 11.35 -11.48 16.99
CA ASN A 50 10.33 -11.93 17.92
C ASN A 50 10.85 -12.00 19.36
N ASN A 51 12.02 -12.60 19.58
CA ASN A 51 12.55 -12.86 20.92
C ASN A 51 13.19 -11.65 21.58
N THR A 52 13.56 -10.62 20.81
CA THR A 52 14.16 -9.39 21.34
C THR A 52 13.20 -8.22 21.16
N THR A 53 13.05 -7.71 19.94
CA THR A 53 12.36 -6.46 19.68
C THR A 53 10.85 -6.54 19.99
N HIS A 54 10.12 -7.47 19.36
CA HIS A 54 8.66 -7.52 19.45
C HIS A 54 8.15 -7.89 20.85
N ASN A 55 8.79 -8.85 21.52
CA ASN A 55 8.41 -9.23 22.89
C ASN A 55 8.63 -8.07 23.87
N LEU A 56 9.73 -7.34 23.76
CA LEU A 56 9.98 -6.16 24.59
C LEU A 56 8.98 -5.03 24.28
N ILE A 57 8.67 -4.76 23.00
CA ILE A 57 7.58 -3.84 22.62
C ILE A 57 6.27 -4.26 23.30
N THR A 58 5.92 -5.54 23.23
CA THR A 58 4.68 -6.07 23.83
C THR A 58 4.65 -5.84 25.34
N GLU A 59 5.78 -6.04 26.03
CA GLU A 59 5.89 -5.80 27.46
C GLU A 59 5.81 -4.30 27.83
N TYR A 60 6.47 -3.42 27.07
CA TYR A 60 6.30 -1.96 27.23
C TYR A 60 4.83 -1.55 27.07
N ARG A 61 4.17 -2.03 26.01
CA ARG A 61 2.75 -1.75 25.74
C ARG A 61 1.84 -2.26 26.86
N ARG A 62 2.12 -3.46 27.39
CA ARG A 62 1.39 -4.04 28.53
C ARG A 62 1.52 -3.15 29.77
N ARG A 63 2.73 -2.69 30.10
CA ARG A 63 2.98 -1.80 31.24
C ARG A 63 2.29 -0.45 31.09
N ILE A 64 2.42 0.18 29.93
CA ILE A 64 1.73 1.45 29.62
C ILE A 64 0.22 1.25 29.73
N GLY A 65 -0.33 0.17 29.16
CA GLY A 65 -1.74 -0.15 29.24
C GLY A 65 -2.25 -0.41 30.66
N ASN A 66 -1.42 -0.99 31.54
CA ASN A 66 -1.77 -1.19 32.95
C ASN A 66 -1.77 0.12 33.74
N LEU A 67 -0.77 0.97 33.51
CA LEU A 67 -0.72 2.32 34.09
C LEU A 67 -1.91 3.15 33.61
N ASP A 68 -2.26 3.00 32.34
CA ASP A 68 -3.39 3.67 31.72
C ASP A 68 -4.75 3.31 32.38
N ARG A 69 -4.88 2.11 32.97
CA ARG A 69 -6.11 1.67 33.64
C ARG A 69 -6.17 2.03 35.13
N SER A 70 -5.14 2.66 35.68
CA SER A 70 -5.05 2.93 37.12
C SER A 70 -5.73 4.23 37.54
N ASP A 71 -6.48 4.19 38.64
CA ASP A 71 -7.21 5.36 39.18
C ASP A 71 -6.32 6.37 39.94
N LYS A 72 -5.05 6.04 40.23
CA LYS A 72 -4.15 6.87 41.05
C LYS A 72 -3.40 7.91 40.22
N GLN A 73 -3.99 9.09 40.00
CA GLN A 73 -3.53 10.07 38.99
C GLN A 73 -2.06 10.54 39.10
N SER A 74 -1.54 10.92 40.28
CA SER A 74 -0.23 11.59 40.36
C SER A 74 0.97 10.65 40.23
N LYS A 75 1.03 9.56 41.00
CA LYS A 75 2.14 8.58 40.93
C LYS A 75 2.18 7.82 39.59
N VAL A 76 1.01 7.52 39.04
CA VAL A 76 0.88 6.83 37.74
C VAL A 76 1.37 7.71 36.60
N PHE A 77 1.16 9.03 36.67
CA PHE A 77 1.63 9.96 35.65
C PHE A 77 3.16 9.92 35.49
N TYR A 78 3.91 10.09 36.58
CA TYR A 78 5.38 10.05 36.55
C TYR A 78 5.93 8.70 36.11
N GLU A 79 5.36 7.61 36.63
CA GLU A 79 5.73 6.25 36.22
C GLU A 79 5.48 6.03 34.72
N ARG A 80 4.32 6.46 34.22
CA ARG A 80 3.98 6.35 32.79
C ARG A 80 4.94 7.14 31.91
N LYS A 81 5.27 8.38 32.29
CA LYS A 81 6.26 9.20 31.59
C LYS A 81 7.63 8.50 31.56
N ARG A 82 8.08 7.96 32.69
CA ARG A 82 9.34 7.20 32.78
C ARG A 82 9.35 5.96 31.87
N VAL A 83 8.27 5.16 31.88
CA VAL A 83 8.15 3.99 31.01
C VAL A 83 8.18 4.40 29.53
N LEU A 84 7.52 5.49 29.16
CA LEU A 84 7.52 6.01 27.79
C LEU A 84 8.89 6.53 27.35
N GLN A 85 9.62 7.23 28.20
CA GLN A 85 10.99 7.66 27.93
C GLN A 85 11.89 6.45 27.63
N HIS A 86 11.86 5.42 28.48
CA HIS A 86 12.58 4.18 28.21
C HIS A 86 12.11 3.49 26.92
N PHE A 87 10.81 3.52 26.62
CA PHE A 87 10.28 2.92 25.41
C PHE A 87 10.76 3.64 24.14
N HIS A 88 10.75 4.98 24.13
CA HIS A 88 11.27 5.76 23.00
C HIS A 88 12.77 5.59 22.81
N SER A 89 13.55 5.54 23.90
CA SER A 89 14.98 5.22 23.86
C SER A 89 15.21 3.83 23.27
N PHE A 90 14.47 2.83 23.74
CA PHE A 90 14.51 1.46 23.21
C PHE A 90 14.19 1.42 21.70
N LEU A 91 13.07 2.01 21.26
CA LEU A 91 12.69 2.05 19.83
C LEU A 91 13.78 2.69 18.95
N SER A 92 14.45 3.73 19.46
CA SER A 92 15.54 4.41 18.75
C SER A 92 16.79 3.53 18.62
N LYS A 93 17.17 2.84 19.71
CA LYS A 93 18.28 1.87 19.71
C LYS A 93 18.01 0.70 18.78
N GLU A 94 16.78 0.17 18.79
CA GLU A 94 16.37 -0.91 17.88
C GLU A 94 16.36 -0.47 16.42
N LYS A 95 15.90 0.76 16.12
CA LYS A 95 15.95 1.31 14.75
C LYS A 95 17.39 1.33 14.25
N ARG A 96 18.33 1.85 15.05
CA ARG A 96 19.77 1.89 14.70
C ARG A 96 20.32 0.50 14.46
N PHE A 97 20.00 -0.46 15.34
CA PHE A 97 20.41 -1.86 15.18
C PHE A 97 20.00 -2.44 13.82
N TYR A 98 18.76 -2.26 13.38
CA TYR A 98 18.32 -2.79 12.07
C TYR A 98 18.91 -2.02 10.88
N ILE A 99 19.21 -0.73 11.03
CA ILE A 99 19.98 0.01 10.01
C ILE A 99 21.40 -0.58 9.89
N ASP A 100 22.05 -0.89 11.00
CA ASP A 100 23.39 -1.50 10.99
C ASP A 100 23.36 -2.90 10.35
N VAL A 101 22.30 -3.68 10.57
CA VAL A 101 22.10 -4.98 9.88
C VAL A 101 21.98 -4.78 8.37
N ILE A 102 21.22 -3.78 7.91
CA ILE A 102 21.11 -3.45 6.47
C ILE A 102 22.49 -3.08 5.91
N ASN A 103 23.20 -2.14 6.53
CA ASN A 103 24.52 -1.68 6.09
C ASN A 103 25.54 -2.83 5.99
N ARG A 104 25.57 -3.71 7.00
CA ARG A 104 26.44 -4.89 7.01
C ARG A 104 26.06 -5.88 5.92
N THR A 105 24.78 -6.13 5.71
CA THR A 105 24.30 -7.02 4.64
C THR A 105 24.69 -6.46 3.27
N ILE A 106 24.49 -5.16 3.04
CA ILE A 106 24.84 -4.52 1.77
C ILE A 106 26.35 -4.62 1.50
N SER A 107 27.16 -4.31 2.51
CA SER A 107 28.62 -4.28 2.38
C SER A 107 29.21 -5.68 2.21
N LEU A 108 28.79 -6.65 3.04
CA LEU A 108 29.30 -8.02 3.03
C LEU A 108 28.98 -8.75 1.73
N TYR A 109 27.82 -8.46 1.10
CA TYR A 109 27.33 -9.18 -0.07
C TYR A 109 27.35 -8.34 -1.37
N ALA A 110 28.09 -7.23 -1.38
CA ALA A 110 28.23 -6.33 -2.54
C ALA A 110 26.88 -5.93 -3.17
N LEU A 111 25.87 -5.63 -2.34
CA LEU A 111 24.51 -5.28 -2.78
C LEU A 111 24.36 -3.77 -3.03
N ASP A 112 25.29 -3.19 -3.80
CA ASP A 112 25.43 -1.74 -3.98
C ASP A 112 24.16 -1.06 -4.50
N ASP A 113 23.38 -1.77 -5.32
CA ASP A 113 22.07 -1.33 -5.84
C ASP A 113 21.07 -0.98 -4.73
N TYR A 114 21.29 -1.43 -3.49
CA TYR A 114 20.41 -1.19 -2.35
C TYR A 114 20.94 -0.16 -1.35
N LYS A 115 22.09 0.48 -1.62
CA LYS A 115 22.64 1.57 -0.77
C LYS A 115 21.67 2.73 -0.59
N TYR A 116 20.82 3.00 -1.59
CA TYR A 116 19.79 4.04 -1.51
C TYR A 116 18.82 3.84 -0.34
N THR A 117 18.62 2.59 0.11
CA THR A 117 17.68 2.27 1.19
C THR A 117 18.10 2.91 2.51
N VAL A 118 19.40 2.96 2.79
CA VAL A 118 19.97 3.53 4.01
C VAL A 118 19.90 5.05 3.96
N ASN A 119 20.33 5.63 2.83
CA ASN A 119 20.26 7.08 2.60
C ASN A 119 18.82 7.58 2.77
N ALA A 120 17.84 6.86 2.21
CA ALA A 120 16.43 7.23 2.32
C ALA A 120 15.89 7.17 3.76
N ILE A 121 16.42 6.29 4.62
CA ILE A 121 16.04 6.23 6.06
C ILE A 121 16.72 7.35 6.86
N ASP A 122 17.96 7.71 6.50
CA ASP A 122 18.75 8.71 7.19
C ASP A 122 18.38 10.15 6.83
N SER A 123 18.06 10.44 5.56
CA SER A 123 17.55 11.76 5.13
C SER A 123 16.22 12.14 5.81
N GLN A 124 15.52 11.16 6.41
CA GLN A 124 14.30 11.41 7.19
C GLN A 124 14.60 11.97 8.60
N LYS A 125 15.88 12.12 9.00
CA LYS A 125 16.29 12.69 10.30
C LYS A 125 16.11 14.21 10.36
N GLU A 126 16.12 14.92 9.23
CA GLU A 126 16.27 16.38 9.22
C GLU A 126 14.95 17.18 9.36
N GLU A 127 13.77 16.55 9.27
CA GLU A 127 12.49 17.28 9.27
C GLU A 127 11.81 17.45 10.66
N ASN A 128 12.36 16.91 11.75
CA ASN A 128 11.69 16.92 13.07
C ASN A 128 12.36 17.75 14.18
N HIS A 129 13.42 18.51 13.90
CA HIS A 129 14.02 19.39 14.92
C HIS A 129 13.41 20.78 14.89
N SER A 130 12.32 20.97 15.64
CA SER A 130 11.95 22.30 16.12
C SER A 130 11.19 22.33 17.44
N ASN A 131 11.34 21.32 18.32
CA ASN A 131 10.78 21.36 19.67
C ASN A 131 11.36 20.32 20.66
N ASP A 132 12.62 19.92 20.51
CA ASP A 132 13.32 19.34 21.65
C ASP A 132 13.66 20.50 22.58
N MET A 133 12.81 20.73 23.59
CA MET A 133 13.20 21.54 24.74
C MET A 133 14.46 20.92 25.34
N ASP A 134 15.43 21.79 25.62
CA ASP A 134 16.62 21.52 26.41
C ASP A 134 16.31 20.58 27.58
N VAL A 135 16.84 19.37 27.52
CA VAL A 135 16.94 18.46 28.67
C VAL A 135 18.40 18.44 29.07
N ASP A 136 18.77 19.44 29.88
CA ASP A 136 19.90 19.37 30.79
C ASP A 136 19.66 18.17 31.74
N GLY A 137 20.59 17.21 31.77
CA GLY A 137 20.51 16.07 32.67
C GLY A 137 21.42 14.90 32.27
N ASP A 138 22.68 15.01 32.70
CA ASP A 138 23.76 14.02 32.65
C ASP A 138 24.21 13.56 31.25
N ASP A 139 25.28 14.21 30.80
CA ASP A 139 26.30 13.65 29.92
C ASP A 139 26.82 12.32 30.49
N ASP A 140 26.14 11.24 30.14
CA ASP A 140 26.71 9.90 30.14
C ASP A 140 27.01 9.53 28.68
N ASP A 141 27.94 10.31 28.11
CA ASP A 141 28.47 10.18 26.74
C ASP A 141 29.33 8.91 26.55
N ASP A 142 29.35 7.98 27.51
CA ASP A 142 30.26 6.81 27.54
C ASP A 142 29.57 5.43 27.51
N VAL A 143 28.25 5.34 27.25
CA VAL A 143 27.56 4.04 27.10
C VAL A 143 26.68 3.98 25.85
N GLY A 144 27.27 4.33 24.69
CA GLY A 144 26.53 4.49 23.44
C GLY A 144 27.15 3.89 22.17
N ARG A 145 28.42 3.50 22.19
CA ARG A 145 28.91 2.55 21.17
C ARG A 145 28.24 1.23 21.48
N ALA A 146 27.20 0.90 20.73
CA ALA A 146 26.76 -0.48 20.59
C ALA A 146 27.95 -1.24 19.99
N ASP A 147 28.84 -1.70 20.85
CA ASP A 147 29.96 -2.58 20.55
C ASP A 147 29.39 -3.97 20.22
N VAL A 148 28.73 -4.02 19.08
CA VAL A 148 28.59 -5.24 18.30
C VAL A 148 29.58 -5.10 17.14
N SER A 149 30.85 -4.81 17.45
CA SER A 149 31.93 -4.81 16.47
C SER A 149 32.21 -6.25 16.04
N LEU A 150 31.41 -6.71 15.08
CA LEU A 150 31.92 -7.65 14.09
C LEU A 150 32.31 -6.76 12.91
N ASP A 151 33.58 -6.39 12.86
CA ASP A 151 34.14 -5.54 11.82
C ASP A 151 34.25 -6.34 10.51
N TYR A 152 33.13 -6.47 9.82
CA TYR A 152 33.04 -7.06 8.48
C TYR A 152 33.33 -6.03 7.37
N SER A 153 33.75 -4.81 7.72
CA SER A 153 33.95 -3.73 6.74
C SER A 153 34.98 -4.07 5.66
N ASN A 154 35.88 -5.02 5.95
CA ASN A 154 36.94 -5.46 5.03
C ASN A 154 36.70 -6.85 4.41
N THR A 155 35.57 -7.50 4.71
CA THR A 155 35.25 -8.84 4.19
C THR A 155 34.08 -8.75 3.22
N VAL A 156 34.32 -9.15 1.97
CA VAL A 156 33.26 -9.34 0.96
C VAL A 156 33.11 -10.84 0.74
N ALA A 157 31.89 -11.36 0.88
CA ALA A 157 31.58 -12.75 0.62
C ALA A 157 31.85 -13.07 -0.85
N GLU A 158 32.45 -14.24 -1.11
CA GLU A 158 32.74 -14.69 -2.47
C GLU A 158 31.43 -14.88 -3.26
N GLU A 159 31.39 -14.38 -4.49
CA GLU A 159 30.21 -14.49 -5.34
C GLU A 159 29.89 -15.98 -5.61
N GLY A 160 28.62 -16.36 -5.47
CA GLY A 160 28.17 -17.74 -5.65
C GLY A 160 28.18 -18.61 -4.38
N THR A 161 28.70 -18.12 -3.24
CA THR A 161 28.62 -18.85 -1.96
C THR A 161 27.32 -18.58 -1.19
N PHE A 162 26.44 -17.74 -1.72
CA PHE A 162 25.19 -17.31 -1.10
C PHE A 162 24.11 -17.05 -2.15
N ASP A 163 22.86 -17.19 -1.75
CA ASP A 163 21.71 -16.74 -2.53
C ASP A 163 21.49 -15.22 -2.36
N LYS A 164 21.76 -14.46 -3.44
CA LYS A 164 21.56 -13.01 -3.47
C LYS A 164 20.13 -12.63 -3.09
N ASP A 165 19.11 -13.41 -3.52
CA ASP A 165 17.72 -13.11 -3.22
C ASP A 165 17.43 -13.20 -1.71
N THR A 166 17.96 -14.22 -1.04
CA THR A 166 17.90 -14.37 0.41
C THR A 166 18.57 -13.22 1.16
N ARG A 167 19.71 -12.69 0.68
CA ARG A 167 20.37 -11.53 1.32
C ARG A 167 19.62 -10.23 1.12
N VAL A 168 19.04 -10.01 -0.07
CA VAL A 168 18.11 -8.88 -0.30
C VAL A 168 16.85 -9.00 0.57
N TRP A 169 16.39 -10.22 0.86
CA TRP A 169 15.25 -10.43 1.77
C TRP A 169 15.54 -9.94 3.21
N ILE A 170 16.79 -10.04 3.69
CA ILE A 170 17.20 -9.45 4.98
C ILE A 170 16.95 -7.94 4.96
N VAL A 171 17.42 -7.24 3.92
CA VAL A 171 17.21 -5.80 3.75
C VAL A 171 15.71 -5.45 3.77
N TYR A 172 14.91 -6.18 2.99
CA TYR A 172 13.46 -6.02 2.96
C TYR A 172 12.81 -6.17 4.35
N ARG A 173 13.15 -7.22 5.10
CA ARG A 173 12.56 -7.48 6.41
C ARG A 173 12.99 -6.48 7.46
N CYS A 174 14.25 -6.04 7.43
CA CYS A 174 14.71 -4.97 8.31
C CYS A 174 13.97 -3.65 8.03
N LEU A 175 13.68 -3.31 6.78
CA LEU A 175 12.85 -2.15 6.43
C LEU A 175 11.42 -2.27 6.99
N ILE A 176 10.83 -3.47 6.93
CA ILE A 176 9.53 -3.75 7.58
C ILE A 176 9.62 -3.49 9.09
N TYR A 177 10.64 -4.00 9.76
CA TYR A 177 10.84 -3.81 11.20
C TYR A 177 11.08 -2.35 11.58
N ILE A 178 11.87 -1.62 10.80
CA ILE A 178 12.07 -0.17 11.00
C ILE A 178 10.75 0.59 10.84
N GLY A 179 9.95 0.24 9.84
CA GLY A 179 8.60 0.79 9.68
C GLY A 179 7.71 0.51 10.90
N ASP A 180 7.72 -0.72 11.42
CA ASP A 180 6.96 -1.09 12.63
C ASP A 180 7.43 -0.30 13.86
N LEU A 181 8.74 -0.13 14.04
CA LEU A 181 9.33 0.67 15.13
C LEU A 181 8.90 2.14 15.06
N LEU A 182 8.93 2.75 13.88
CA LEU A 182 8.45 4.12 13.64
C LEU A 182 6.95 4.23 13.90
N ARG A 183 6.17 3.21 13.50
CA ARG A 183 4.73 3.16 13.77
C ARG A 183 4.45 3.14 15.27
N TYR A 184 5.18 2.33 16.04
CA TYR A 184 5.04 2.32 17.50
C TYR A 184 5.48 3.63 18.13
N ARG A 185 6.56 4.26 17.65
CA ARG A 185 6.99 5.58 18.13
C ARG A 185 5.88 6.62 17.98
N GLU A 186 5.25 6.69 16.81
CA GLU A 186 4.16 7.64 16.56
C GLU A 186 2.87 7.29 17.31
N LEU A 187 2.55 6.00 17.47
CA LEU A 187 1.38 5.57 18.22
C LEU A 187 1.44 6.04 19.69
N TYR A 188 2.63 5.99 20.28
CA TYR A 188 2.89 6.36 21.68
C TYR A 188 3.46 7.78 21.85
N ASN A 189 3.39 8.63 20.82
CA ASN A 189 3.78 10.03 20.91
C ASN A 189 2.77 10.82 21.77
N GLU A 190 3.24 11.45 22.85
CA GLU A 190 2.41 12.15 23.84
C GLU A 190 1.91 13.52 23.37
N ASP A 191 2.63 14.19 22.45
CA ASP A 191 2.29 15.54 21.95
C ASP A 191 0.93 15.59 21.22
N LYS A 192 0.41 14.41 20.86
CA LYS A 192 -0.84 14.21 20.12
C LYS A 192 -1.92 13.52 20.95
N GLY A 193 -1.80 13.62 22.27
CA GLY A 193 -2.73 13.08 23.25
C GLY A 193 -2.70 11.55 23.35
N ARG A 194 -3.55 11.00 24.22
CA ARG A 194 -3.41 9.62 24.70
C ARG A 194 -4.07 8.64 23.71
N PRO A 195 -3.35 7.62 23.21
CA PRO A 195 -3.97 6.61 22.36
C PRO A 195 -4.96 5.78 23.19
N LYS A 196 -6.27 6.02 23.04
CA LYS A 196 -7.31 5.15 23.62
C LYS A 196 -7.45 3.88 22.77
N ALA A 197 -7.42 2.73 23.43
CA ALA A 197 -7.61 1.44 22.77
C ALA A 197 -8.98 1.43 22.05
N GLY A 198 -8.96 1.19 20.73
CA GLY A 198 -10.17 1.11 19.91
C GLY A 198 -10.80 2.45 19.50
N GLN A 199 -10.20 3.60 19.82
CA GLN A 199 -10.62 4.90 19.29
C GLN A 199 -9.55 5.44 18.33
N HIS A 200 -9.93 5.52 17.05
CA HIS A 200 -9.15 6.21 16.03
C HIS A 200 -9.48 7.71 16.13
N VAL A 201 -8.55 8.43 16.74
CA VAL A 201 -8.30 9.88 16.65
C VAL A 201 -9.48 10.83 16.95
N ARG A 202 -9.46 11.39 18.17
CA ARG A 202 -9.64 12.84 18.45
C ARG A 202 -9.18 13.11 19.88
N ASP A 203 -7.87 13.04 20.13
CA ASP A 203 -7.28 13.50 21.39
C ASP A 203 -6.48 14.77 21.07
N ASN A 204 -6.88 15.91 21.66
CA ASN A 204 -6.34 17.26 21.46
C ASN A 204 -6.38 17.87 20.04
N GLY A 205 -7.12 17.26 19.10
CA GLY A 205 -7.33 17.83 17.76
C GLY A 205 -6.15 17.72 16.78
N LYS A 206 -5.02 17.11 17.18
CA LYS A 206 -3.85 16.89 16.31
C LYS A 206 -3.83 15.46 15.76
N ARG A 207 -3.77 15.32 14.42
CA ARG A 207 -3.69 14.01 13.74
C ARG A 207 -2.28 13.43 13.87
N ARG A 208 -2.18 12.12 14.12
CA ARG A 208 -0.91 11.38 14.04
C ARG A 208 -0.41 11.34 12.59
N ILE A 209 0.90 11.47 12.41
CA ILE A 209 1.55 11.58 11.10
C ILE A 209 2.50 10.39 10.94
N TYR A 210 2.16 9.50 10.01
CA TYR A 210 2.90 8.26 9.76
C TYR A 210 3.80 8.33 8.52
N THR A 211 4.22 9.53 8.10
CA THR A 211 4.99 9.75 6.87
C THR A 211 6.25 8.87 6.82
N GLN A 212 7.03 8.84 7.90
CA GLN A 212 8.25 8.04 7.97
C GLN A 212 7.99 6.52 7.96
N THR A 213 6.90 6.10 8.60
CA THR A 213 6.45 4.71 8.59
C THR A 213 6.10 4.27 7.16
N LEU A 214 5.31 5.08 6.45
CA LEU A 214 4.92 4.82 5.07
C LEU A 214 6.11 4.83 4.12
N ALA A 215 7.08 5.74 4.32
CA ALA A 215 8.31 5.77 3.54
C ALA A 215 9.09 4.45 3.65
N CYS A 216 9.26 3.91 4.87
CA CYS A 216 9.93 2.63 5.07
C CYS A 216 9.22 1.47 4.35
N TYR A 217 7.89 1.40 4.42
CA TYR A 217 7.13 0.35 3.71
C TYR A 217 7.17 0.52 2.19
N LYS A 218 7.21 1.76 1.67
CA LYS A 218 7.40 2.03 0.23
C LYS A 218 8.79 1.61 -0.24
N ILE A 219 9.83 1.88 0.55
CA ILE A 219 11.19 1.39 0.25
C ILE A 219 11.19 -0.14 0.28
N ALA A 220 10.60 -0.77 1.30
CA ALA A 220 10.48 -2.23 1.37
C ALA A 220 9.78 -2.82 0.13
N LYS A 221 8.69 -2.19 -0.32
CA LYS A 221 7.99 -2.54 -1.57
C LYS A 221 8.95 -2.50 -2.77
N SER A 222 9.78 -1.46 -2.90
CA SER A 222 10.76 -1.36 -4.01
C SER A 222 11.84 -2.45 -3.96
N VAL A 223 12.22 -2.91 -2.76
CA VAL A 223 13.28 -3.92 -2.56
C VAL A 223 12.79 -5.33 -2.88
N LYS A 224 11.61 -5.73 -2.38
CA LYS A 224 10.98 -7.04 -2.64
C LYS A 224 9.47 -6.87 -2.86
N PRO A 225 9.02 -6.49 -4.07
CA PRO A 225 7.62 -6.23 -4.35
C PRO A 225 6.72 -7.48 -4.27
N ASN A 226 7.29 -8.67 -4.48
CA ASN A 226 6.58 -9.95 -4.40
C ASN A 226 6.27 -10.40 -2.96
N GLU A 227 6.87 -9.82 -1.91
CA GLU A 227 6.70 -10.28 -0.53
C GLU A 227 5.36 -9.85 0.12
N ALA A 228 4.67 -8.86 -0.45
CA ALA A 228 3.34 -8.34 -0.08
C ALA A 228 3.12 -7.83 1.36
N LEU A 229 3.97 -8.17 2.35
CA LEU A 229 3.78 -7.77 3.75
C LEU A 229 3.78 -6.24 3.94
N HIS A 230 4.55 -5.51 3.13
CA HIS A 230 4.51 -4.05 3.09
C HIS A 230 3.09 -3.52 2.85
N PHE A 231 2.31 -4.14 1.96
CA PHE A 231 0.92 -3.73 1.74
C PHE A 231 0.04 -4.00 2.97
N ASN A 232 0.18 -5.16 3.62
CA ASN A 232 -0.55 -5.41 4.87
C ASN A 232 -0.24 -4.34 5.93
N ASN A 233 1.02 -3.94 6.06
CA ASN A 233 1.43 -2.93 7.04
C ASN A 233 0.98 -1.51 6.66
N MET A 234 0.97 -1.16 5.37
CA MET A 234 0.39 0.09 4.89
C MET A 234 -1.13 0.15 5.15
N ALA A 235 -1.84 -0.98 5.01
CA ALA A 235 -3.26 -1.07 5.37
C ALA A 235 -3.50 -0.76 6.86
N VAL A 236 -2.65 -1.29 7.74
CA VAL A 236 -2.73 -0.99 9.19
C VAL A 236 -2.53 0.51 9.43
N VAL A 237 -1.58 1.16 8.75
CA VAL A 237 -1.37 2.61 8.89
C VAL A 237 -2.57 3.41 8.35
N SER A 238 -3.13 3.03 7.19
CA SER A 238 -4.35 3.64 6.67
C SER A 238 -5.51 3.53 7.66
N SER A 239 -5.62 2.40 8.37
CA SER A 239 -6.68 2.20 9.37
C SER A 239 -6.55 3.15 10.56
N TYR A 240 -5.33 3.55 10.93
CA TYR A 240 -5.10 4.54 12.00
C TYR A 240 -5.51 5.96 11.62
N ASN A 241 -5.67 6.19 10.31
CA ASN A 241 -6.03 7.46 9.71
C ASN A 241 -7.50 7.55 9.29
N ASP A 242 -8.33 6.57 9.68
CA ASP A 242 -9.72 6.41 9.24
C ASP A 242 -9.91 6.38 7.71
N ASP A 243 -8.84 6.05 6.98
CA ASP A 243 -8.87 5.86 5.53
C ASP A 243 -9.34 4.44 5.21
N ASN A 244 -10.66 4.23 5.26
CA ASN A 244 -11.26 2.92 5.00
C ASN A 244 -11.02 2.43 3.56
N LEU A 245 -11.04 3.33 2.57
CA LEU A 245 -10.75 2.99 1.18
C LEU A 245 -9.28 2.56 1.04
N GLY A 246 -8.34 3.33 1.60
CA GLY A 246 -6.91 3.00 1.58
C GLY A 246 -6.59 1.71 2.32
N THR A 247 -7.26 1.47 3.46
CA THR A 247 -7.12 0.22 4.22
C THR A 247 -7.52 -0.98 3.38
N LEU A 248 -8.71 -0.91 2.77
CA LEU A 248 -9.22 -1.98 1.92
C LEU A 248 -8.36 -2.15 0.65
N TYR A 249 -7.93 -1.05 0.03
CA TYR A 249 -7.00 -1.02 -1.09
C TYR A 249 -5.74 -1.81 -0.80
N TYR A 250 -5.03 -1.48 0.28
CA TYR A 250 -3.76 -2.13 0.61
C TYR A 250 -3.93 -3.60 1.02
N TYR A 251 -4.98 -3.97 1.75
CA TYR A 251 -5.24 -5.40 1.99
C TYR A 251 -5.54 -6.15 0.69
N TYR A 252 -6.30 -5.56 -0.24
CA TYR A 252 -6.52 -6.16 -1.55
C TYR A 252 -5.23 -6.31 -2.34
N ARG A 253 -4.36 -5.28 -2.36
CA ARG A 253 -3.02 -5.36 -2.95
C ARG A 253 -2.20 -6.51 -2.37
N CYS A 254 -2.23 -6.70 -1.05
CA CYS A 254 -1.56 -7.82 -0.39
C CYS A 254 -2.05 -9.18 -0.92
N ILE A 255 -3.36 -9.42 -0.96
CA ILE A 255 -3.90 -10.73 -1.39
C ILE A 255 -3.85 -10.97 -2.90
N THR A 256 -3.58 -9.93 -3.68
CA THR A 256 -3.46 -9.96 -5.15
C THR A 256 -2.03 -9.72 -5.63
N THR A 257 -1.05 -9.77 -4.72
CA THR A 257 0.36 -9.77 -5.10
C THR A 257 0.75 -11.15 -5.62
N SER A 258 1.32 -11.15 -6.82
CA SER A 258 1.82 -12.33 -7.52
C SER A 258 2.96 -12.96 -6.72
N ARG A 259 2.98 -14.31 -6.66
CA ARG A 259 4.04 -15.10 -6.00
C ARG A 259 4.29 -14.78 -4.52
N ALA A 260 3.37 -14.07 -3.84
CA ALA A 260 3.56 -13.71 -2.45
C ALA A 260 3.46 -14.91 -1.50
N PRO A 261 4.20 -14.90 -0.38
CA PRO A 261 4.07 -15.91 0.66
C PRO A 261 2.63 -16.01 1.18
N LYS A 262 2.22 -17.22 1.58
CA LYS A 262 0.84 -17.47 2.03
C LYS A 262 0.47 -16.69 3.30
N GLN A 263 1.42 -16.52 4.22
CA GLN A 263 1.17 -15.93 5.54
C GLN A 263 0.67 -14.47 5.46
N PRO A 264 1.36 -13.52 4.79
CA PRO A 264 0.84 -12.15 4.60
C PRO A 264 -0.55 -12.13 3.95
N GLN A 265 -0.79 -12.98 2.94
CA GLN A 265 -2.09 -13.05 2.27
C GLN A 265 -3.20 -13.57 3.20
N GLN A 266 -2.92 -14.56 4.06
CA GLN A 266 -3.88 -15.07 5.03
C GLN A 266 -4.23 -14.00 6.08
N LEU A 267 -3.22 -13.26 6.57
CA LEU A 267 -3.41 -12.15 7.50
C LEU A 267 -4.30 -11.07 6.88
N ALA A 268 -3.99 -10.64 5.65
CA ALA A 268 -4.79 -9.67 4.92
C ALA A 268 -6.23 -10.16 4.67
N ARG A 269 -6.45 -11.44 4.32
CA ARG A 269 -7.81 -12.00 4.18
C ARG A 269 -8.60 -11.95 5.48
N SER A 270 -7.97 -12.28 6.61
CA SER A 270 -8.61 -12.18 7.93
C SER A 270 -9.00 -10.74 8.25
N ASN A 271 -8.10 -9.79 7.96
CA ASN A 271 -8.36 -8.36 8.19
C ASN A 271 -9.43 -7.80 7.25
N ILE A 272 -9.48 -8.23 5.98
CA ILE A 272 -10.58 -7.90 5.05
C ILE A 272 -11.90 -8.41 5.60
N THR A 273 -11.96 -9.66 6.06
CA THR A 273 -13.18 -10.20 6.67
C THR A 273 -13.63 -9.36 7.87
N SER A 274 -12.70 -8.96 8.74
CA SER A 274 -13.00 -8.10 9.91
C SER A 274 -13.54 -6.73 9.51
N ILE A 275 -12.88 -6.02 8.58
CA ILE A 275 -13.29 -4.66 8.18
C ILE A 275 -14.62 -4.67 7.41
N LEU A 276 -14.85 -5.69 6.58
CA LEU A 276 -16.09 -5.82 5.82
C LEU A 276 -17.26 -6.24 6.72
N ASN A 277 -17.04 -7.07 7.74
CA ASN A 277 -18.06 -7.35 8.76
C ASN A 277 -18.47 -6.07 9.48
N LYS A 278 -17.48 -5.30 9.95
CA LYS A 278 -17.73 -4.00 10.60
C LYS A 278 -18.52 -3.04 9.70
N ALA A 279 -18.18 -2.97 8.41
CA ALA A 279 -18.89 -2.12 7.45
C ALA A 279 -20.38 -2.50 7.26
N LEU A 280 -20.73 -3.78 7.40
CA LEU A 280 -22.14 -4.22 7.38
C LEU A 280 -22.84 -3.93 8.71
N ASP A 281 -22.16 -4.10 9.84
CA ASP A 281 -22.73 -3.88 11.17
C ASP A 281 -22.98 -2.38 11.48
N ASP A 282 -22.06 -1.52 11.07
CA ASP A 282 -22.15 -0.06 11.26
C ASP A 282 -23.25 0.59 10.40
N SER A 283 -23.73 -0.10 9.35
CA SER A 283 -24.73 0.40 8.41
C SER A 283 -26.13 0.63 8.98
N LYS A 284 -26.38 0.27 10.24
CA LYS A 284 -27.60 0.62 10.98
C LYS A 284 -27.64 2.08 11.44
N LYS A 285 -26.55 2.84 11.24
CA LYS A 285 -26.44 4.27 11.54
C LYS A 285 -26.13 5.01 10.23
N ASP A 286 -27.14 5.31 9.43
CA ASP A 286 -26.96 6.11 8.21
C ASP A 286 -26.55 7.55 8.59
N SER A 287 -25.24 7.82 8.71
CA SER A 287 -24.71 9.17 8.84
C SER A 287 -24.53 9.77 7.45
N THR A 288 -25.24 10.86 7.15
CA THR A 288 -25.05 11.68 5.95
C THR A 288 -23.87 12.66 6.08
N GLU A 289 -23.10 12.56 7.17
CA GLU A 289 -21.97 13.44 7.46
C GLU A 289 -20.84 13.30 6.43
N GLY A 290 -20.51 14.42 5.77
CA GLY A 290 -19.42 14.54 4.81
C GLY A 290 -19.77 14.31 3.33
N GLY A 291 -21.05 14.41 2.99
CA GLY A 291 -21.51 14.62 1.61
C GLY A 291 -21.37 13.41 0.67
N ASP A 292 -21.57 13.66 -0.63
CA ASP A 292 -21.65 12.61 -1.66
C ASP A 292 -20.41 11.72 -1.72
N TYR A 293 -19.22 12.27 -1.44
CA TYR A 293 -17.96 11.52 -1.39
C TYR A 293 -18.00 10.44 -0.30
N ASN A 294 -18.32 10.79 0.95
CA ASN A 294 -18.37 9.82 2.05
C ASN A 294 -19.48 8.78 1.85
N ILE A 295 -20.63 9.22 1.31
CA ILE A 295 -21.74 8.32 0.97
C ILE A 295 -21.27 7.32 -0.10
N PHE A 296 -20.58 7.78 -1.15
CA PHE A 296 -20.05 6.92 -2.19
C PHE A 296 -19.05 5.89 -1.63
N ILE A 297 -18.06 6.32 -0.84
CA ILE A 297 -17.06 5.41 -0.24
C ILE A 297 -17.74 4.37 0.65
N THR A 298 -18.73 4.77 1.45
CA THR A 298 -19.50 3.86 2.30
C THR A 298 -20.28 2.85 1.46
N GLN A 299 -20.97 3.29 0.40
CA GLN A 299 -21.71 2.40 -0.50
C GLN A 299 -20.77 1.45 -1.28
N LEU A 300 -19.60 1.93 -1.68
CA LEU A 300 -18.57 1.12 -2.33
C LEU A 300 -18.11 0.01 -1.38
N ILE A 301 -17.67 0.34 -0.17
CA ILE A 301 -17.19 -0.64 0.82
C ILE A 301 -18.29 -1.63 1.20
N ARG A 302 -19.54 -1.17 1.38
CA ARG A 302 -20.68 -2.06 1.61
C ARG A 302 -20.90 -3.01 0.44
N THR A 303 -20.78 -2.53 -0.80
CA THR A 303 -20.85 -3.39 -1.99
C THR A 303 -19.75 -4.46 -1.97
N GLN A 304 -18.52 -4.08 -1.59
CA GLN A 304 -17.42 -5.03 -1.41
C GLN A 304 -17.77 -6.07 -0.33
N ALA A 305 -18.33 -5.64 0.80
CA ALA A 305 -18.69 -6.50 1.91
C ALA A 305 -19.78 -7.51 1.56
N MET A 306 -20.89 -7.05 0.95
CA MET A 306 -22.01 -7.91 0.56
C MET A 306 -21.56 -9.01 -0.42
N LEU A 307 -20.69 -8.66 -1.37
CA LEU A 307 -20.18 -9.60 -2.38
C LEU A 307 -19.09 -10.52 -1.82
N TYR A 308 -18.19 -10.01 -0.99
CA TYR A 308 -17.10 -10.80 -0.42
C TYR A 308 -17.61 -11.80 0.63
N LEU A 309 -18.51 -11.36 1.52
CA LEU A 309 -19.02 -12.14 2.66
C LEU A 309 -20.29 -12.94 2.34
N ASN A 310 -21.00 -12.64 1.24
CA ASN A 310 -22.23 -13.31 0.82
C ASN A 310 -23.37 -13.28 1.87
N ARG A 311 -23.53 -12.15 2.57
CA ARG A 311 -24.50 -12.00 3.67
C ARG A 311 -25.85 -11.40 3.27
N ASP A 312 -25.95 -10.87 2.05
CA ASP A 312 -27.11 -10.13 1.58
C ASP A 312 -27.69 -10.74 0.30
N ASP A 313 -28.96 -10.46 0.01
CA ASP A 313 -29.62 -10.91 -1.21
C ASP A 313 -29.19 -10.11 -2.45
N ILE A 314 -29.39 -10.70 -3.62
CA ILE A 314 -28.99 -10.09 -4.90
C ILE A 314 -29.76 -8.81 -5.22
N GLN A 315 -31.02 -8.66 -4.78
CA GLN A 315 -31.80 -7.46 -5.04
C GLN A 315 -31.20 -6.26 -4.27
N THR A 316 -30.84 -6.45 -3.01
CA THR A 316 -30.17 -5.47 -2.17
C THR A 316 -28.83 -5.05 -2.77
N VAL A 317 -27.99 -6.04 -3.15
CA VAL A 317 -26.71 -5.78 -3.80
C VAL A 317 -26.88 -5.00 -5.10
N THR A 318 -27.84 -5.38 -5.94
CA THR A 318 -28.07 -4.73 -7.25
C THR A 318 -28.50 -3.27 -7.11
N LYS A 319 -29.34 -2.96 -6.11
CA LYS A 319 -29.73 -1.58 -5.78
C LYS A 319 -28.52 -0.76 -5.33
N LEU A 320 -27.70 -1.31 -4.43
CA LEU A 320 -26.52 -0.63 -3.91
C LEU A 320 -25.47 -0.39 -5.02
N VAL A 321 -25.18 -1.39 -5.85
CA VAL A 321 -24.28 -1.25 -7.01
C VAL A 321 -24.76 -0.12 -7.93
N SER A 322 -26.06 -0.06 -8.21
CA SER A 322 -26.62 0.97 -9.11
C SER A 322 -26.57 2.37 -8.47
N SER A 323 -26.84 2.48 -7.17
CA SER A 323 -26.69 3.74 -6.43
C SER A 323 -25.23 4.21 -6.38
N SER A 324 -24.31 3.31 -6.00
CA SER A 324 -22.88 3.61 -5.90
C SER A 324 -22.30 4.02 -7.25
N SER A 325 -22.69 3.35 -8.35
CA SER A 325 -22.26 3.72 -9.71
C SER A 325 -22.72 5.12 -10.12
N ARG A 326 -23.96 5.50 -9.77
CA ARG A 326 -24.48 6.86 -10.05
C ARG A 326 -23.74 7.94 -9.27
N LEU A 327 -23.44 7.69 -8.00
CA LEU A 327 -22.65 8.61 -7.19
C LEU A 327 -21.22 8.74 -7.70
N PHE A 328 -20.59 7.62 -8.09
CA PHE A 328 -19.29 7.65 -8.73
C PHE A 328 -19.30 8.53 -9.99
N LYS A 329 -20.27 8.30 -10.89
CA LYS A 329 -20.44 9.14 -12.09
C LYS A 329 -20.53 10.62 -11.71
N LYS A 330 -21.40 10.97 -10.77
CA LYS A 330 -21.57 12.36 -10.31
C LYS A 330 -20.25 12.96 -9.84
N LEU A 331 -19.50 12.24 -9.00
CA LEU A 331 -18.25 12.73 -8.39
C LEU A 331 -17.09 12.83 -9.39
N VAL A 332 -17.05 11.96 -10.40
CA VAL A 332 -16.10 12.09 -11.51
C VAL A 332 -16.47 13.31 -12.33
N ASP A 333 -17.72 13.46 -12.76
CA ASP A 333 -18.15 14.59 -13.61
C ASP A 333 -18.04 15.95 -12.91
N SER A 334 -18.18 16.01 -11.57
CA SER A 334 -18.07 17.24 -10.77
C SER A 334 -16.65 17.56 -10.30
N ASP A 335 -15.66 16.93 -10.93
CA ASP A 335 -14.26 17.00 -10.60
C ASP A 335 -13.82 16.78 -9.15
N THR A 336 -14.62 16.05 -8.37
CA THR A 336 -14.44 15.91 -6.93
C THR A 336 -13.42 14.83 -6.56
N LEU A 337 -13.23 13.81 -7.40
CA LEU A 337 -12.29 12.73 -7.14
C LEU A 337 -10.90 13.05 -7.71
N ASN A 338 -9.86 12.86 -6.90
CA ASN A 338 -8.47 12.92 -7.37
C ASN A 338 -8.03 11.59 -8.02
N ALA A 339 -6.91 11.62 -8.76
CA ALA A 339 -6.37 10.48 -9.49
C ALA A 339 -6.12 9.24 -8.62
N GLU A 340 -5.58 9.46 -7.41
CA GLU A 340 -5.30 8.41 -6.45
C GLU A 340 -6.59 7.70 -6.00
N THR A 341 -7.64 8.46 -5.71
CA THR A 341 -8.94 7.92 -5.27
C THR A 341 -9.58 7.11 -6.39
N ILE A 342 -9.60 7.63 -7.62
CA ILE A 342 -10.14 6.91 -8.78
C ILE A 342 -9.39 5.58 -8.98
N SER A 343 -8.06 5.62 -8.92
CA SER A 343 -7.21 4.43 -9.08
C SER A 343 -7.46 3.39 -7.98
N ARG A 344 -7.60 3.84 -6.71
CA ARG A 344 -7.95 2.96 -5.58
C ARG A 344 -9.33 2.33 -5.75
N VAL A 345 -10.34 3.09 -6.15
CA VAL A 345 -11.72 2.60 -6.42
C VAL A 345 -11.73 1.52 -7.49
N ILE A 346 -11.03 1.74 -8.60
CA ILE A 346 -10.90 0.75 -9.68
C ILE A 346 -10.12 -0.47 -9.17
N THR A 347 -9.04 -0.28 -8.43
CA THR A 347 -8.21 -1.38 -7.91
C THR A 347 -8.98 -2.30 -6.96
N VAL A 348 -9.74 -1.75 -6.00
CA VAL A 348 -10.53 -2.59 -5.09
C VAL A 348 -11.61 -3.37 -5.84
N SER A 349 -12.20 -2.77 -6.88
CA SER A 349 -13.21 -3.41 -7.72
C SER A 349 -12.63 -4.54 -8.58
N ILE A 350 -11.45 -4.32 -9.19
CA ILE A 350 -10.67 -5.36 -9.88
C ILE A 350 -10.31 -6.49 -8.92
N SER A 351 -9.83 -6.14 -7.73
CA SER A 351 -9.34 -7.10 -6.73
C SER A 351 -10.45 -7.99 -6.19
N LEU A 352 -11.65 -7.45 -5.94
CA LEU A 352 -12.82 -8.25 -5.57
C LEU A 352 -13.20 -9.21 -6.69
N TYR A 353 -13.30 -8.73 -7.93
CA TYR A 353 -13.64 -9.59 -9.06
C TYR A 353 -12.60 -10.71 -9.25
N HIS A 354 -11.31 -10.37 -9.17
CA HIS A 354 -10.22 -11.34 -9.19
C HIS A 354 -10.34 -12.35 -8.04
N HIS A 355 -10.58 -11.87 -6.80
CA HIS A 355 -10.74 -12.72 -5.63
C HIS A 355 -11.86 -13.74 -5.82
N LEU A 356 -13.05 -13.29 -6.23
CA LEU A 356 -14.21 -14.17 -6.46
C LEU A 356 -13.95 -15.19 -7.58
N ARG A 357 -13.12 -14.84 -8.57
CA ARG A 357 -12.72 -15.76 -9.64
C ARG A 357 -11.72 -16.82 -9.19
N THR A 358 -10.70 -16.41 -8.46
CA THR A 358 -9.57 -17.28 -8.09
C THR A 358 -9.90 -18.13 -6.87
N TYR A 359 -10.57 -17.56 -5.88
CA TYR A 359 -10.92 -18.24 -4.64
C TYR A 359 -12.36 -18.70 -4.68
N ARG A 360 -12.56 -19.95 -5.12
CA ARG A 360 -13.85 -20.63 -5.00
C ARG A 360 -14.11 -20.89 -3.52
N GLN A 361 -14.90 -20.04 -2.88
CA GLN A 361 -15.60 -20.44 -1.67
C GLN A 361 -16.59 -21.53 -2.10
N ILE A 362 -16.54 -22.69 -1.44
CA ILE A 362 -17.56 -23.72 -1.65
C ILE A 362 -18.89 -23.10 -1.23
N ASP A 363 -19.86 -23.06 -2.14
CA ASP A 363 -21.21 -22.59 -1.83
C ASP A 363 -21.80 -23.55 -0.77
N VAL A 364 -21.82 -23.11 0.49
CA VAL A 364 -22.38 -23.89 1.60
C VAL A 364 -23.91 -23.83 1.50
N ALA A 365 -24.59 -24.93 1.82
CA ALA A 365 -26.05 -24.96 1.91
C ALA A 365 -26.55 -23.81 2.80
N GLY A 366 -27.39 -22.92 2.26
CA GLY A 366 -27.86 -21.69 2.92
C GLY A 366 -27.16 -20.39 2.48
N SER A 367 -26.27 -20.43 1.48
CA SER A 367 -25.67 -19.22 0.89
C SER A 367 -26.71 -18.33 0.19
N ASN A 368 -26.67 -17.01 0.41
CA ASN A 368 -27.62 -16.06 -0.19
C ASN A 368 -27.48 -15.95 -1.72
N MET A 369 -26.25 -15.93 -2.23
CA MET A 369 -25.96 -15.88 -3.67
C MET A 369 -24.95 -16.96 -4.05
N SER A 370 -25.12 -17.56 -5.23
CA SER A 370 -24.10 -18.43 -5.80
C SER A 370 -22.83 -17.64 -6.14
N THR A 371 -21.70 -18.32 -6.17
CA THR A 371 -20.43 -17.69 -6.53
C THR A 371 -20.45 -17.03 -7.93
N GLU A 372 -21.19 -17.58 -8.90
CA GLU A 372 -21.34 -16.96 -10.23
C GLU A 372 -22.18 -15.68 -10.22
N VAL A 373 -23.22 -15.61 -9.40
CA VAL A 373 -24.03 -14.39 -9.24
C VAL A 373 -23.17 -13.26 -8.64
N ARG A 374 -22.36 -13.58 -7.61
CA ARG A 374 -21.44 -12.61 -7.00
C ARG A 374 -20.39 -12.11 -7.99
N LYS A 375 -19.78 -13.02 -8.77
CA LYS A 375 -18.85 -12.65 -9.85
C LYS A 375 -19.50 -11.73 -10.87
N SER A 376 -20.73 -12.06 -11.32
CA SER A 376 -21.47 -11.25 -12.28
C SER A 376 -21.77 -9.84 -11.75
N ALA A 377 -22.20 -9.73 -10.48
CA ALA A 377 -22.45 -8.44 -9.85
C ALA A 377 -21.17 -7.60 -9.67
N ALA A 378 -20.07 -8.21 -9.22
CA ALA A 378 -18.77 -7.54 -9.11
C ALA A 378 -18.25 -7.06 -10.48
N HIS A 379 -18.35 -7.91 -11.50
CA HIS A 379 -17.98 -7.57 -12.88
C HIS A 379 -18.81 -6.42 -13.44
N LYS A 380 -20.14 -6.46 -13.27
CA LYS A 380 -21.06 -5.40 -13.69
C LYS A 380 -20.75 -4.07 -13.01
N HIS A 381 -20.43 -4.10 -11.72
CA HIS A 381 -20.02 -2.89 -11.00
C HIS A 381 -18.73 -2.31 -11.60
N LEU A 382 -17.70 -3.15 -11.74
CA LEU A 382 -16.41 -2.73 -12.31
C LEU A 382 -16.55 -2.12 -13.71
N ILE A 383 -17.24 -2.78 -14.64
CA ILE A 383 -17.39 -2.25 -16.01
C ILE A 383 -18.18 -0.93 -16.04
N ARG A 384 -19.18 -0.75 -15.16
CA ARG A 384 -19.92 0.52 -15.06
C ARG A 384 -19.03 1.66 -14.58
N LEU A 385 -18.17 1.41 -13.60
CA LEU A 385 -17.19 2.40 -13.14
C LEU A 385 -16.25 2.80 -14.29
N ILE A 386 -15.74 1.83 -15.05
CA ILE A 386 -14.86 2.09 -16.21
C ILE A 386 -15.62 2.85 -17.31
N THR A 387 -16.86 2.47 -17.62
CA THR A 387 -17.72 3.19 -18.59
C THR A 387 -17.91 4.65 -18.18
N HIS A 388 -18.17 4.92 -16.90
CA HIS A 388 -18.32 6.29 -16.41
C HIS A 388 -17.02 7.09 -16.52
N LEU A 389 -15.85 6.48 -16.28
CA LEU A 389 -14.56 7.14 -16.50
C LEU A 389 -14.34 7.48 -17.97
N MET A 390 -14.51 6.52 -18.88
CA MET A 390 -14.35 6.75 -20.32
C MET A 390 -15.28 7.85 -20.81
N ARG A 391 -16.57 7.82 -20.40
CA ARG A 391 -17.55 8.83 -20.77
C ARG A 391 -17.21 10.22 -20.26
N SER A 392 -16.81 10.33 -19.00
CA SER A 392 -16.47 11.62 -18.39
C SER A 392 -15.27 12.26 -19.07
N VAL A 393 -14.25 11.45 -19.38
CA VAL A 393 -13.07 11.91 -20.12
C VAL A 393 -13.44 12.28 -21.56
N ARG A 394 -14.19 11.42 -22.27
CA ARG A 394 -14.66 11.69 -23.63
C ARG A 394 -15.38 13.03 -23.73
N ASN A 395 -16.41 13.23 -22.90
CA ASN A 395 -17.20 14.46 -22.88
C ASN A 395 -16.29 15.68 -22.61
N SER A 396 -15.36 15.57 -21.65
CA SER A 396 -14.45 16.69 -21.35
C SER A 396 -13.55 17.07 -22.53
N ILE A 397 -13.11 16.10 -23.33
CA ILE A 397 -12.25 16.35 -24.50
C ILE A 397 -13.09 16.92 -25.65
N GLU A 398 -14.30 16.40 -25.87
CA GLU A 398 -15.23 16.89 -26.91
C GLU A 398 -15.63 18.36 -26.70
N GLU A 399 -15.67 18.83 -25.45
CA GLU A 399 -15.95 20.23 -25.10
C GLU A 399 -14.78 21.19 -25.41
N VAL A 400 -13.57 20.67 -25.68
CA VAL A 400 -12.41 21.50 -26.02
C VAL A 400 -12.48 21.94 -27.48
N VAL A 401 -12.57 23.26 -27.68
CA VAL A 401 -12.43 23.90 -28.99
C VAL A 401 -10.97 24.32 -29.17
N ILE A 402 -10.36 23.91 -30.28
CA ILE A 402 -9.01 24.34 -30.67
C ILE A 402 -9.20 25.45 -31.72
N ASP A 403 -8.85 26.68 -31.36
CA ASP A 403 -9.11 27.87 -32.20
C ASP A 403 -8.09 28.04 -33.35
N ASP A 404 -6.98 27.31 -33.33
CA ASP A 404 -5.89 27.44 -34.31
C ASP A 404 -5.32 26.07 -34.72
N ASP A 405 -5.73 25.59 -35.90
CA ASP A 405 -5.22 24.34 -36.50
C ASP A 405 -3.72 24.42 -36.88
N SER A 406 -3.12 25.62 -36.87
CA SER A 406 -1.68 25.82 -37.10
C SER A 406 -0.84 25.83 -35.80
N ALA A 407 -1.49 25.69 -34.64
CA ALA A 407 -0.80 25.63 -33.36
C ALA A 407 0.14 24.40 -33.27
N SER A 408 1.28 24.57 -32.60
CA SER A 408 2.22 23.46 -32.37
C SER A 408 1.57 22.36 -31.53
N ASP A 409 2.07 21.13 -31.68
CA ASP A 409 1.56 19.96 -30.93
C ASP A 409 1.60 20.18 -29.42
N ASP A 410 2.60 20.88 -28.89
CA ASP A 410 2.67 21.24 -27.45
C ASP A 410 1.48 22.06 -26.98
N ILE A 411 1.05 23.04 -27.78
CA ILE A 411 -0.06 23.94 -27.45
C ILE A 411 -1.37 23.16 -27.54
N ARG A 412 -1.58 22.42 -28.64
CA ARG A 412 -2.77 21.58 -28.85
C ARG A 412 -2.92 20.55 -27.73
N LEU A 413 -1.81 19.87 -27.37
CA LEU A 413 -1.78 18.91 -26.27
C LEU A 413 -2.13 19.57 -24.94
N SER A 414 -1.57 20.75 -24.65
CA SER A 414 -1.84 21.46 -23.40
C SER A 414 -3.33 21.82 -23.23
N GLN A 415 -4.02 22.15 -24.33
CA GLN A 415 -5.45 22.47 -24.38
C GLN A 415 -6.32 21.22 -24.22
N LEU A 416 -5.97 20.12 -24.90
CA LEU A 416 -6.70 18.85 -24.85
C LEU A 416 -6.51 18.08 -23.53
N LEU A 417 -5.43 18.33 -22.79
CA LEU A 417 -5.18 17.73 -21.48
C LEU A 417 -6.10 18.34 -20.41
N THR A 418 -7.39 18.00 -20.46
CA THR A 418 -8.36 18.43 -19.46
C THR A 418 -8.04 17.88 -18.06
N THR A 419 -8.57 18.53 -17.03
CA THR A 419 -8.49 18.03 -15.64
C THR A 419 -9.04 16.61 -15.52
N SER A 420 -10.16 16.33 -16.20
CA SER A 420 -10.79 15.01 -16.20
C SER A 420 -9.90 13.95 -16.85
N LEU A 421 -9.24 14.27 -17.96
CA LEU A 421 -8.30 13.36 -18.63
C LEU A 421 -7.10 13.06 -17.73
N ARG A 422 -6.37 14.10 -17.26
CA ARG A 422 -5.14 13.95 -16.46
C ARG A 422 -5.33 13.04 -15.24
N ARG A 423 -6.43 13.21 -14.48
CA ARG A 423 -6.66 12.42 -13.27
C ARG A 423 -7.13 10.99 -13.56
N SER A 424 -7.81 10.77 -14.68
CA SER A 424 -8.46 9.49 -15.00
C SER A 424 -7.51 8.56 -15.72
N LEU A 425 -6.48 9.11 -16.39
CA LEU A 425 -5.52 8.35 -17.19
C LEU A 425 -4.87 7.17 -16.44
N PRO A 426 -4.33 7.31 -15.22
CA PRO A 426 -3.73 6.16 -14.52
C PRO A 426 -4.74 5.02 -14.28
N ALA A 427 -5.98 5.36 -13.93
CA ALA A 427 -7.04 4.39 -13.72
C ALA A 427 -7.57 3.77 -15.02
N LEU A 428 -7.61 4.53 -16.11
CA LEU A 428 -7.96 4.05 -17.44
C LEU A 428 -6.89 3.08 -17.97
N ARG A 429 -5.61 3.41 -17.82
CA ARG A 429 -4.49 2.49 -18.12
C ARG A 429 -4.64 1.18 -17.37
N LEU A 430 -4.80 1.25 -16.04
CA LEU A 430 -5.06 0.06 -15.22
C LEU A 430 -6.27 -0.76 -15.71
N SER A 431 -7.35 -0.07 -16.05
CA SER A 431 -8.58 -0.71 -16.53
C SER A 431 -8.36 -1.44 -17.85
N MET A 432 -7.59 -0.85 -18.78
CA MET A 432 -7.31 -1.46 -20.08
C MET A 432 -6.33 -2.63 -19.95
N HIS A 433 -5.26 -2.50 -19.16
CA HIS A 433 -4.36 -3.61 -18.83
C HIS A 433 -5.11 -4.78 -18.18
N TRP A 434 -6.05 -4.48 -17.27
CA TRP A 434 -6.94 -5.48 -16.68
C TRP A 434 -7.84 -6.14 -17.72
N LEU A 435 -8.47 -5.36 -18.59
CA LEU A 435 -9.38 -5.88 -19.62
C LEU A 435 -8.65 -6.84 -20.54
N ILE A 436 -7.50 -6.45 -21.10
CA ILE A 436 -6.70 -7.32 -21.97
C ILE A 436 -6.25 -8.57 -21.22
N SER A 437 -5.83 -8.42 -19.96
CA SER A 437 -5.44 -9.57 -19.13
C SER A 437 -6.58 -10.56 -18.87
N ASN A 438 -7.83 -10.12 -18.99
CA ASN A 438 -9.02 -10.87 -18.59
C ASN A 438 -10.08 -10.96 -19.71
N ILE A 439 -9.68 -10.71 -20.96
CA ILE A 439 -10.62 -10.52 -22.07
C ILE A 439 -11.50 -11.76 -22.29
N ASP A 440 -10.93 -12.97 -22.20
CA ASP A 440 -11.68 -14.23 -22.32
C ASP A 440 -12.82 -14.33 -21.29
N HIS A 441 -12.57 -13.86 -20.08
CA HIS A 441 -13.55 -13.91 -19.00
C HIS A 441 -14.60 -12.80 -19.16
N HIS A 442 -14.19 -11.63 -19.66
CA HIS A 442 -15.12 -10.57 -20.02
C HIS A 442 -16.08 -11.05 -21.14
N LEU A 443 -15.54 -11.68 -22.20
CA LEU A 443 -16.35 -12.19 -23.32
C LEU A 443 -17.27 -13.34 -22.91
N LYS A 444 -16.83 -14.24 -22.02
CA LYS A 444 -17.71 -15.25 -21.41
C LYS A 444 -18.84 -14.63 -20.61
N ALA A 445 -18.57 -13.54 -19.88
CA ALA A 445 -19.62 -12.81 -19.18
C ALA A 445 -20.57 -12.07 -20.13
N LYS A 446 -20.07 -11.54 -21.27
CA LYS A 446 -20.87 -10.96 -22.36
C LYS A 446 -21.88 -11.97 -22.90
N ALA A 447 -21.44 -13.16 -23.26
CA ALA A 447 -22.29 -14.21 -23.81
C ALA A 447 -23.43 -14.65 -22.86
N ASN A 448 -23.17 -14.62 -21.55
CA ASN A 448 -24.12 -15.10 -20.53
C ASN A 448 -24.97 -13.97 -19.89
N SER A 449 -24.73 -12.70 -20.24
CA SER A 449 -25.36 -11.56 -19.58
C SER A 449 -26.58 -11.06 -20.34
N LYS A 450 -27.69 -10.88 -19.62
CA LYS A 450 -28.89 -10.15 -20.09
C LYS A 450 -28.84 -8.65 -19.73
N SER A 451 -27.75 -8.16 -19.15
CA SER A 451 -27.62 -6.76 -18.73
C SER A 451 -27.09 -5.88 -19.86
N ASN A 452 -27.69 -4.71 -20.04
CA ASN A 452 -27.24 -3.68 -20.97
C ASN A 452 -25.86 -3.09 -20.61
N SER A 453 -25.34 -3.32 -19.40
CA SER A 453 -24.08 -2.73 -18.96
C SER A 453 -22.87 -3.15 -19.81
N ILE A 454 -22.89 -4.36 -20.39
CA ILE A 454 -21.80 -4.84 -21.25
C ILE A 454 -21.90 -4.22 -22.66
N PRO A 455 -23.06 -4.24 -23.34
CA PRO A 455 -23.25 -3.48 -24.58
C PRO A 455 -22.92 -1.99 -24.43
N GLU A 456 -23.37 -1.34 -23.36
CA GLU A 456 -23.07 0.07 -23.06
C GLU A 456 -21.56 0.30 -22.86
N PHE A 457 -20.86 -0.64 -22.23
CA PHE A 457 -19.42 -0.58 -22.05
C PHE A 457 -18.68 -0.57 -23.39
N TRP A 458 -19.00 -1.50 -24.30
CA TRP A 458 -18.37 -1.57 -25.62
C TRP A 458 -18.74 -0.37 -26.50
N SER A 459 -20.00 0.05 -26.49
CA SER A 459 -20.43 1.24 -27.23
C SER A 459 -19.72 2.52 -26.75
N GLU A 460 -19.49 2.66 -25.45
CA GLU A 460 -18.71 3.79 -24.93
C GLU A 460 -17.22 3.66 -25.25
N MET A 461 -16.68 2.45 -25.24
CA MET A 461 -15.29 2.17 -25.60
C MET A 461 -14.99 2.57 -27.04
N ASP A 462 -15.86 2.22 -27.99
CA ASP A 462 -15.72 2.61 -29.40
C ASP A 462 -15.72 4.13 -29.56
N LYS A 463 -16.73 4.81 -28.98
CA LYS A 463 -16.81 6.28 -29.02
C LYS A 463 -15.58 6.95 -28.40
N PHE A 464 -15.10 6.42 -27.28
CA PHE A 464 -13.93 6.95 -26.59
C PHE A 464 -12.66 6.75 -27.42
N LYS A 465 -12.49 5.58 -28.03
CA LYS A 465 -11.41 5.29 -28.97
C LYS A 465 -11.43 6.25 -30.15
N ASP A 466 -12.59 6.45 -30.78
CA ASP A 466 -12.76 7.36 -31.92
C ASP A 466 -12.43 8.81 -31.54
N THR A 467 -12.84 9.25 -30.34
CA THR A 467 -12.51 10.59 -29.82
C THR A 467 -11.00 10.76 -29.60
N ILE A 468 -10.32 9.74 -29.05
CA ILE A 468 -8.85 9.80 -28.90
C ILE A 468 -8.18 9.83 -30.28
N ALA A 469 -8.62 9.00 -31.22
CA ALA A 469 -8.07 8.98 -32.57
C ALA A 469 -8.24 10.35 -33.25
N ASP A 470 -9.44 10.91 -33.23
CA ASP A 470 -9.75 12.23 -33.81
C ASP A 470 -8.87 13.35 -33.24
N LYS A 471 -8.70 13.37 -31.91
CA LYS A 471 -8.04 14.49 -31.23
C LYS A 471 -6.52 14.39 -31.11
N PHE A 472 -5.95 13.18 -31.17
CA PHE A 472 -4.54 12.96 -30.88
C PHE A 472 -3.75 12.25 -31.98
N SER A 473 -4.38 11.74 -33.06
CA SER A 473 -3.69 10.92 -34.08
C SER A 473 -2.60 11.66 -34.86
N ASP A 474 -2.75 12.97 -35.07
CA ASP A 474 -1.78 13.77 -35.83
C ASP A 474 -0.60 14.28 -34.97
N MET A 475 -0.62 14.04 -33.65
CA MET A 475 0.40 14.53 -32.73
C MET A 475 1.61 13.60 -32.66
N HIS A 476 2.81 14.17 -32.65
CA HIS A 476 4.06 13.40 -32.63
C HIS A 476 4.96 13.81 -31.46
N PHE A 477 5.16 12.87 -30.53
CA PHE A 477 6.07 13.02 -29.39
C PHE A 477 7.02 11.82 -29.28
N GLU A 478 8.20 12.06 -28.72
CA GLU A 478 9.15 10.96 -28.44
C GLU A 478 8.55 9.95 -27.46
N LYS A 479 8.83 8.66 -27.67
CA LYS A 479 8.34 7.60 -26.77
C LYS A 479 8.88 7.79 -25.34
N CYS A 480 8.11 7.39 -24.33
CA CYS A 480 8.60 7.34 -22.95
C CYS A 480 9.54 6.15 -22.74
N PRO A 481 10.82 6.36 -22.36
CA PRO A 481 11.78 5.27 -22.17
C PRO A 481 11.69 4.63 -20.78
N TYR A 482 10.91 5.22 -19.87
CA TYR A 482 10.80 4.80 -18.47
C TYR A 482 9.35 4.47 -18.04
N GLU A 483 9.24 3.69 -16.97
CA GLU A 483 8.00 3.30 -16.31
C GLU A 483 7.30 4.49 -15.64
N PHE A 484 5.97 4.52 -15.74
CA PHE A 484 5.14 5.51 -15.06
C PHE A 484 4.91 5.13 -13.60
N SER A 485 4.46 6.11 -12.79
CA SER A 485 4.17 5.91 -11.36
C SER A 485 3.21 4.75 -11.08
N GLU A 486 2.23 4.55 -11.95
CA GLU A 486 1.26 3.47 -11.84
C GLU A 486 1.83 2.10 -12.25
N ASP A 487 2.84 2.07 -13.12
CA ASP A 487 3.53 0.84 -13.51
C ASP A 487 4.31 0.29 -12.29
N GLU A 488 5.05 1.18 -11.61
CA GLU A 488 5.69 0.90 -10.31
C GLU A 488 4.63 0.55 -9.24
N GLU A 489 3.50 1.26 -9.24
CA GLU A 489 2.45 1.04 -8.25
C GLU A 489 1.86 -0.36 -8.36
N TYR A 490 1.54 -0.81 -9.58
CA TYR A 490 0.87 -2.08 -9.89
C TYR A 490 1.81 -3.22 -10.28
N PHE A 491 3.12 -3.05 -10.09
CA PHE A 491 4.08 -4.14 -10.20
C PHE A 491 3.66 -5.34 -9.31
N GLU A 492 3.82 -6.56 -9.86
CA GLU A 492 3.31 -7.83 -9.29
C GLU A 492 1.79 -7.90 -9.00
N PHE A 493 0.96 -6.97 -9.48
CA PHE A 493 -0.50 -7.09 -9.33
C PHE A 493 -1.05 -8.22 -10.22
N GLU A 494 -1.42 -9.35 -9.61
CA GLU A 494 -1.78 -10.60 -10.32
C GLU A 494 -2.99 -10.41 -11.27
N ALA A 495 -3.88 -9.47 -10.96
CA ALA A 495 -5.08 -9.22 -11.77
C ALA A 495 -4.78 -8.65 -13.17
N VAL A 496 -3.59 -8.09 -13.40
CA VAL A 496 -3.14 -7.50 -14.67
C VAL A 496 -1.91 -8.20 -15.27
N LYS A 497 -1.55 -9.37 -14.73
CA LYS A 497 -0.26 -10.02 -15.04
C LYS A 497 -0.09 -10.49 -16.50
N ARG A 498 -1.19 -10.73 -17.22
CA ARG A 498 -1.17 -11.19 -18.62
C ARG A 498 -0.95 -10.06 -19.63
N CYS A 499 -1.16 -8.81 -19.21
CA CYS A 499 -0.86 -7.62 -19.97
C CYS A 499 -0.10 -6.69 -19.03
N LYS A 500 1.20 -6.97 -18.86
CA LYS A 500 2.04 -6.17 -17.97
C LYS A 500 2.09 -4.73 -18.47
N PHE A 501 2.22 -3.82 -17.51
CA PHE A 501 2.62 -2.45 -17.77
C PHE A 501 4.02 -2.41 -18.39
N TYR A 502 4.44 -1.22 -18.83
CA TYR A 502 5.76 -0.96 -19.39
C TYR A 502 6.86 -1.60 -18.52
N ILE A 503 7.91 -2.10 -19.15
CA ILE A 503 9.11 -2.61 -18.48
C ILE A 503 10.22 -1.63 -18.80
N ASN A 504 10.89 -1.08 -17.78
CA ASN A 504 11.98 -0.14 -17.94
C ASN A 504 13.05 -0.67 -18.91
N GLU A 505 13.41 0.16 -19.89
CA GLU A 505 14.54 -0.07 -20.79
C GLU A 505 15.84 0.53 -20.24
N VAL A 506 15.75 1.34 -19.17
CA VAL A 506 16.84 2.10 -18.55
C VAL A 506 16.96 1.83 -17.05
N SER A 507 18.09 2.18 -16.43
CA SER A 507 18.28 2.03 -14.99
C SER A 507 17.34 2.94 -14.18
N ALA A 508 17.10 2.61 -12.90
CA ALA A 508 16.21 3.39 -12.04
C ALA A 508 16.70 4.84 -11.82
N GLU A 509 18.02 5.07 -11.82
CA GLU A 509 18.59 6.40 -11.66
C GLU A 509 18.49 7.22 -12.96
N GLU A 510 18.75 6.60 -14.11
CA GLU A 510 18.52 7.22 -15.41
C GLU A 510 17.05 7.59 -15.60
N ALA A 511 16.12 6.68 -15.27
CA ALA A 511 14.68 6.95 -15.31
C ALA A 511 14.30 8.17 -14.46
N ARG A 512 14.88 8.32 -13.27
CA ARG A 512 14.64 9.50 -12.40
C ARG A 512 15.16 10.79 -13.01
N ASN A 513 16.33 10.77 -13.62
CA ASN A 513 16.91 11.95 -14.27
C ASN A 513 16.08 12.35 -15.49
N MET A 514 15.74 11.38 -16.35
CA MET A 514 14.85 11.61 -17.50
C MET A 514 13.48 12.16 -17.07
N ARG A 515 12.90 11.63 -15.99
CA ARG A 515 11.61 12.12 -15.46
C ARG A 515 11.68 13.57 -14.95
N ARG A 516 12.84 14.05 -14.48
CA ARG A 516 13.03 15.44 -14.04
C ARG A 516 13.14 16.41 -15.21
N GLU A 517 13.73 15.97 -16.31
CA GLU A 517 13.97 16.80 -17.50
C GLU A 517 12.76 16.84 -18.43
N ARG A 518 11.92 15.79 -18.42
CA ARG A 518 10.78 15.66 -19.31
C ARG A 518 9.61 16.56 -18.94
N HIS A 519 8.95 17.14 -19.95
CA HIS A 519 7.76 17.95 -19.73
C HIS A 519 6.56 17.06 -19.28
N PRO A 520 5.81 17.43 -18.22
CA PRO A 520 4.72 16.60 -17.69
C PRO A 520 3.62 16.26 -18.72
N ASN A 521 3.34 17.16 -19.68
CA ASN A 521 2.33 16.89 -20.71
C ASN A 521 2.74 15.76 -21.65
N GLU A 522 4.03 15.62 -21.97
CA GLU A 522 4.49 14.52 -22.82
C GLU A 522 4.31 13.16 -22.13
N GLU A 523 4.54 13.12 -20.81
CA GLU A 523 4.27 11.92 -20.02
C GLU A 523 2.76 11.58 -20.01
N GLN A 524 1.89 12.58 -20.04
CA GLN A 524 0.45 12.36 -20.22
C GLN A 524 0.12 11.88 -21.63
N PHE A 525 0.78 12.41 -22.67
CA PHE A 525 0.59 11.95 -24.04
C PHE A 525 1.00 10.48 -24.20
N ALA A 526 2.14 10.08 -23.65
CA ALA A 526 2.57 8.68 -23.67
C ALA A 526 1.56 7.74 -22.97
N ARG A 527 0.91 8.19 -21.89
CA ARG A 527 -0.21 7.47 -21.27
C ARG A 527 -1.42 7.36 -22.20
N ILE A 528 -1.76 8.41 -22.94
CA ILE A 528 -2.86 8.42 -23.92
C ILE A 528 -2.57 7.41 -25.04
N THR A 529 -1.36 7.41 -25.58
CA THR A 529 -0.92 6.46 -26.62
C THR A 529 -1.03 5.01 -26.15
N ASP A 530 -0.61 4.73 -24.91
CA ASP A 530 -0.73 3.39 -24.30
C ASP A 530 -2.20 2.96 -24.14
N VAL A 531 -3.06 3.85 -23.61
CA VAL A 531 -4.51 3.60 -23.53
C VAL A 531 -5.09 3.32 -24.92
N PHE A 532 -4.74 4.13 -25.91
CA PHE A 532 -5.22 3.97 -27.29
C PHE A 532 -4.83 2.63 -27.90
N GLY A 533 -3.56 2.24 -27.77
CA GLY A 533 -3.09 0.93 -28.26
C GLY A 533 -3.81 -0.25 -27.59
N LEU A 534 -4.09 -0.15 -26.28
CA LEU A 534 -4.85 -1.17 -25.57
C LEU A 534 -6.34 -1.19 -25.95
N LEU A 535 -6.94 -0.02 -26.21
CA LEU A 535 -8.32 0.10 -26.71
C LEU A 535 -8.45 -0.58 -28.08
N ASP A 536 -7.56 -0.26 -29.01
CA ASP A 536 -7.55 -0.84 -30.36
C ASP A 536 -7.42 -2.37 -30.31
N LYS A 537 -6.50 -2.86 -29.47
CA LYS A 537 -6.36 -4.30 -29.21
C LYS A 537 -7.63 -4.91 -28.62
N ALA A 538 -8.26 -4.28 -27.63
CA ALA A 538 -9.48 -4.80 -27.01
C ALA A 538 -10.65 -4.89 -28.01
N VAL A 539 -10.86 -3.84 -28.82
CA VAL A 539 -11.89 -3.80 -29.86
C VAL A 539 -11.64 -4.88 -30.91
N SER A 540 -10.40 -5.06 -31.36
CA SER A 540 -10.06 -6.11 -32.33
C SER A 540 -10.37 -7.54 -31.84
N ILE A 541 -10.23 -7.79 -30.53
CA ILE A 541 -10.52 -9.10 -29.92
C ILE A 541 -12.03 -9.30 -29.69
N ASN A 542 -12.78 -8.22 -29.47
CA ASN A 542 -14.21 -8.32 -29.20
C ASN A 542 -15.02 -8.87 -30.40
N GLY A 543 -14.54 -8.63 -31.62
CA GLY A 543 -15.33 -8.80 -32.85
C GLY A 543 -16.26 -7.62 -33.01
#